data_AF-A0A2K3J0E8-F1
#
_entry.id   AF-A0A2K3J0E8-F1
#
_cell.length_a   1.000
_cell.length_b   1.000
_cell.length_c   1.000
_cell.angle_alpha   90.00
_cell.angle_beta   90.00
_cell.angle_gamma   90.00
#
_symmetry.space_group_name_H-M   'P 1'
#
loop_
_entity.id
_entity.type
_entity.pdbx_description
1 polymer ?
#
loop_
_entity_poly.entity_id
_entity_poly.type
_entity_poly.pdbx_seq_one_letter_code
_entity_poly.pdbx_strand_id
1 'polypeptide(L)'
;NEDSEFPNLIIIDGGCGQLNFAFDELKKLDVKIPIISIAKKYEEIYIPGYMKPLRLNKKDKALHYIQEIRNEAHRFAIKYNHLLRKKELIK
;
A
#
# COMPACT_ATOMS: atom_id res chain seq x y z
N ASN A 1 12.81 8.07 -11.05
CA ASN A 1 12.78 7.83 -12.50
C ASN A 1 11.56 8.53 -13.02
N GLU A 2 11.73 9.67 -13.67
CA GLU A 2 10.64 10.54 -14.12
C GLU A 2 10.00 10.07 -15.44
N ASP A 3 10.56 9.03 -16.07
CA ASP A 3 10.06 8.40 -17.31
C ASP A 3 9.47 6.98 -17.11
N SER A 4 9.07 6.62 -15.88
CA SER A 4 8.49 5.29 -15.65
C SER A 4 7.03 5.21 -16.08
N GLU A 5 6.69 4.17 -16.84
CA GLU A 5 5.30 3.78 -17.08
C GLU A 5 4.51 3.65 -15.77
N PHE A 6 3.20 3.91 -15.85
CA PHE A 6 2.33 3.72 -14.70
C PHE A 6 2.35 2.25 -14.24
N PRO A 7 2.31 2.00 -12.92
CA PRO A 7 2.21 0.64 -12.42
C PRO A 7 0.88 0.00 -12.84
N ASN A 8 0.87 -1.32 -12.98
CA ASN A 8 -0.37 -2.07 -13.26
C ASN A 8 -1.27 -2.23 -12.02
N LEU A 9 -0.73 -2.00 -10.82
CA LEU A 9 -1.43 -2.11 -9.54
C LEU A 9 -0.74 -1.21 -8.49
N ILE A 10 -1.54 -0.49 -7.72
CA ILE A 10 -1.09 0.22 -6.51
C ILE A 10 -1.54 -0.58 -5.29
N ILE A 11 -0.62 -0.80 -4.34
CA ILE A 11 -0.91 -1.45 -3.06
C ILE A 11 -0.61 -0.47 -1.93
N ILE A 12 -1.61 -0.19 -1.10
CA ILE A 12 -1.49 0.68 0.07
C ILE A 12 -1.22 -0.17 1.32
N ASP A 13 -0.16 0.16 2.06
CA ASP A 13 0.11 -0.38 3.40
C ASP A 13 -0.83 0.26 4.43
N GLY A 14 -2.06 -0.25 4.47
CA GLY A 14 -2.98 -0.05 5.58
C GLY A 14 -4.46 -0.23 5.22
N GLY A 15 -5.34 0.43 5.98
CA GLY A 15 -6.76 0.07 6.04
C GLY A 15 -7.65 0.75 5.00
N CYS A 16 -8.95 0.39 5.04
CA CYS A 16 -9.99 0.92 4.15
C CYS A 16 -10.04 2.45 4.08
N GLY A 17 -9.83 3.15 5.20
CA GLY A 17 -9.78 4.62 5.20
C GLY A 17 -8.71 5.17 4.27
N GLN A 18 -7.48 4.66 4.37
CA GLN A 18 -6.36 5.09 3.51
C GLN A 18 -6.58 4.71 2.05
N LEU A 19 -7.18 3.54 1.78
CA LEU A 19 -7.59 3.14 0.44
C LEU A 19 -8.56 4.15 -0.18
N ASN A 20 -9.59 4.56 0.56
CA ASN A 20 -10.60 5.50 0.07
C ASN A 20 -9.97 6.87 -0.23
N PHE A 21 -9.11 7.38 0.65
CA PHE A 21 -8.39 8.63 0.38
C PHE A 21 -7.54 8.54 -0.88
N ALA A 22 -6.73 7.48 -1.02
CA ALA A 22 -5.89 7.31 -2.21
C ALA A 22 -6.72 7.14 -3.50
N PHE A 23 -7.83 6.41 -3.42
CA PHE A 23 -8.75 6.21 -4.54
C PHE A 23 -9.42 7.52 -4.99
N ASP A 24 -9.86 8.35 -4.04
CA ASP A 24 -10.47 9.64 -4.34
C ASP A 24 -9.45 10.61 -4.98
N GLU A 25 -8.18 10.58 -4.56
CA GLU A 25 -7.11 11.35 -5.21
C GLU A 25 -6.81 10.85 -6.63
N LEU A 26 -6.72 9.54 -6.85
CA LEU A 26 -6.54 9.00 -8.20
C LEU A 26 -7.69 9.41 -9.13
N LYS A 27 -8.93 9.43 -8.63
CA LYS A 27 -10.09 9.92 -9.39
C LYS A 27 -9.97 11.39 -9.77
N LYS A 28 -9.54 12.26 -8.85
CA LYS A 28 -9.34 13.69 -9.14
C LYS A 28 -8.28 13.91 -10.23
N LEU A 29 -7.29 13.03 -10.30
CA LEU A 29 -6.22 13.05 -11.28
C LEU A 29 -6.56 12.31 -12.60
N ASP A 30 -7.78 11.75 -12.74
CA ASP A 30 -8.21 10.86 -13.84
C ASP A 30 -7.25 9.68 -14.10
N VAL A 31 -6.59 9.19 -13.04
CA VAL A 31 -5.66 8.05 -13.12
C VAL A 31 -6.44 6.75 -12.88
N LYS A 32 -6.44 5.86 -13.89
CA LYS A 32 -7.24 4.62 -13.89
C LYS A 32 -6.41 3.38 -13.59
N ILE A 33 -5.62 3.44 -12.52
CA ILE A 33 -4.81 2.30 -12.07
C ILE A 33 -5.58 1.54 -10.98
N PRO A 34 -5.66 0.19 -11.05
CA PRO A 34 -6.20 -0.61 -9.96
C PRO A 34 -5.47 -0.30 -8.65
N ILE A 35 -6.22 -0.13 -7.57
CA ILE A 35 -5.67 0.13 -6.24
C ILE A 35 -6.31 -0.81 -5.22
N ILE A 36 -5.49 -1.37 -4.33
CA ILE A 36 -5.92 -2.19 -3.20
C ILE A 36 -5.19 -1.75 -1.94
N SER A 37 -5.68 -2.17 -0.77
CA SER A 37 -4.92 -2.02 0.48
C SER A 37 -4.89 -3.31 1.28
N ILE A 38 -3.85 -3.50 2.09
CA ILE A 38 -3.72 -4.66 2.98
C ILE A 38 -3.56 -4.23 4.44
N ALA A 39 -4.48 -4.68 5.30
CA ALA A 39 -4.45 -4.37 6.73
C ALA A 39 -3.66 -5.42 7.53
N LYS A 40 -2.59 -5.00 8.22
CA LYS A 40 -1.65 -5.88 8.96
C LYS A 40 -2.28 -6.80 10.00
N LYS A 41 -3.37 -6.40 10.66
CA LYS A 41 -3.93 -7.18 11.78
C LYS A 41 -4.58 -8.49 11.34
N TYR A 42 -5.27 -8.47 10.20
CA TYR A 42 -6.05 -9.61 9.70
C TYR A 42 -5.66 -10.05 8.29
N GLU A 43 -4.67 -9.39 7.68
CA GLU A 43 -4.20 -9.68 6.33
C GLU A 43 -5.35 -9.62 5.31
N GLU A 44 -6.26 -8.68 5.57
CA GLU A 44 -7.44 -8.42 4.76
C GLU A 44 -7.11 -7.48 3.61
N ILE A 45 -7.52 -7.86 2.41
CA ILE A 45 -7.36 -7.07 1.19
C ILE A 45 -8.63 -6.26 0.97
N TYR A 46 -8.52 -4.94 0.95
CA TYR A 46 -9.61 -4.04 0.65
C TYR A 46 -9.53 -3.61 -0.82
N ILE A 47 -10.68 -3.59 -1.48
CA ILE A 47 -10.82 -3.28 -2.90
C ILE A 47 -11.89 -2.17 -3.02
N PRO A 48 -11.62 -1.06 -3.73
CA PRO A 48 -12.61 -0.01 -3.92
C PRO A 48 -13.91 -0.55 -4.52
N GLY A 49 -15.04 -0.10 -3.98
CA GLY A 49 -16.37 -0.54 -4.43
C GLY A 49 -16.87 -1.86 -3.82
N TYR A 50 -16.05 -2.57 -3.04
CA TYR A 50 -16.47 -3.78 -2.33
C TYR A 50 -16.76 -3.49 -0.85
N MET A 51 -17.92 -3.93 -0.35
CA MET A 51 -18.31 -3.73 1.06
C MET A 51 -17.50 -4.57 2.04
N LYS A 52 -17.04 -5.75 1.64
CA LYS A 52 -16.32 -6.69 2.50
C LYS A 52 -14.90 -6.89 1.97
N PRO A 53 -13.90 -7.00 2.86
CA PRO A 53 -12.55 -7.31 2.42
C PRO A 53 -12.46 -8.73 1.87
N LEU A 54 -11.54 -8.92 0.93
CA LEU A 54 -11.13 -10.23 0.45
C LEU A 54 -10.18 -10.85 1.49
N ARG A 55 -10.52 -12.06 1.93
CA ARG A 55 -9.67 -12.87 2.80
C ARG A 55 -9.15 -14.06 2.00
N LEU A 56 -7.85 -14.06 1.74
CA LEU A 56 -7.18 -15.19 1.09
C LEU A 56 -6.85 -16.27 2.13
N ASN A 57 -6.69 -17.51 1.66
CA ASN A 57 -6.21 -18.59 2.51
C ASN A 57 -4.76 -18.29 2.95
N LYS A 58 -4.41 -18.61 4.19
CA LYS A 58 -3.04 -18.43 4.71
C LYS A 58 -1.97 -19.21 3.93
N LYS A 59 -2.35 -20.25 3.18
CA LYS A 59 -1.46 -21.03 2.31
C LYS A 59 -1.40 -20.49 0.88
N ASP A 60 -2.17 -19.45 0.57
CA ASP A 60 -2.22 -18.88 -0.77
C ASP A 60 -0.94 -18.09 -1.05
N LYS A 61 -0.28 -18.41 -2.17
CA LYS A 61 0.95 -17.71 -2.60
C LYS A 61 0.69 -16.24 -2.90
N ALA A 62 -0.51 -15.89 -3.37
CA ALA A 62 -0.87 -14.50 -3.63
C ALA A 62 -0.85 -13.66 -2.34
N LEU A 63 -1.32 -14.24 -1.22
CA LEU A 63 -1.28 -13.57 0.07
C LEU A 63 0.16 -13.32 0.54
N HIS A 64 1.02 -14.34 0.43
CA HIS A 64 2.43 -14.21 0.78
C HIS A 64 3.14 -13.15 -0.06
N TYR A 65 2.86 -13.08 -1.36
CA TYR A 65 3.47 -12.09 -2.23
C TYR A 65 3.05 -10.66 -1.87
N ILE A 66 1.76 -10.43 -1.59
CA ILE A 66 1.27 -9.11 -1.16
C ILE A 66 1.88 -8.73 0.21
N GLN A 67 2.05 -9.69 1.11
CA GLN A 67 2.72 -9.47 2.39
C GLN A 67 4.19 -9.07 2.24
N GLU A 68 4.92 -9.72 1.33
CA GLU A 68 6.32 -9.37 1.04
C GLU A 68 6.44 -7.94 0.49
N ILE A 69 5.58 -7.56 -0.47
CA ILE A 69 5.53 -6.20 -1.02
C ILE A 69 5.27 -5.18 0.09
N ARG A 70 4.26 -5.43 0.95
CA ARG A 70 3.94 -4.57 2.10
C ARG A 70 5.13 -4.46 3.04
N ASN A 71 5.76 -5.59 3.39
CA ASN A 71 6.87 -5.61 4.33
C ASN A 71 8.06 -4.79 3.79
N GLU A 72 8.31 -4.84 2.48
CA GLU A 72 9.35 -4.04 1.84
C GLU A 72 9.01 -2.54 1.84
N ALA A 73 7.76 -2.17 1.53
CA ALA A 73 7.30 -0.79 1.63
C ALA A 73 7.42 -0.24 3.07
N HIS A 74 7.00 -1.04 4.06
CA HIS A 74 7.11 -0.70 5.48
C HIS A 74 8.58 -0.55 5.93
N ARG A 75 9.46 -1.48 5.53
CA ARG A 75 10.90 -1.44 5.81
C ARG A 75 11.53 -0.18 5.22
N PHE A 76 11.18 0.16 3.99
CA PHE A 76 11.67 1.37 3.32
C PHE A 76 11.25 2.63 4.08
N ALA A 77 9.97 2.74 4.45
CA ALA A 77 9.44 3.87 5.20
C ALA A 77 10.11 4.05 6.58
N ILE A 78 10.31 2.96 7.33
CA ILE A 78 11.02 2.99 8.63
C ILE A 78 12.46 3.47 8.44
N LYS A 79 13.19 2.92 7.46
CA LYS A 79 14.58 3.30 7.20
C LYS A 79 14.68 4.79 6.88
N TYR A 80 13.79 5.31 6.05
CA TYR A 80 13.75 6.72 5.70
C TYR A 80 13.46 7.62 6.92
N ASN A 81 12.46 7.27 7.74
CA ASN A 81 12.15 8.02 8.96
C ASN A 81 13.31 8.04 9.97
N HIS A 82 14.05 6.93 10.11
CA HIS A 82 15.24 6.89 10.95
C HIS A 82 16.31 7.88 10.44
N LEU A 83 16.56 7.90 9.13
CA LEU A 83 17.52 8.82 8.51
C LEU A 83 17.14 10.29 8.73
N LEU A 84 15.85 10.63 8.61
CA LEU A 84 15.36 11.99 8.87
C LEU A 84 15.57 12.41 10.32
N ARG A 85 15.18 11.55 11.28
CA ARG A 85 15.38 11.83 12.72
C ARG A 85 16.85 12.00 13.09
N LYS A 86 17.73 11.19 12.50
CA LYS A 86 19.19 11.33 12.72
C LYS A 86 19.71 12.67 12.20
N LYS A 87 19.20 13.18 11.08
CA LYS A 87 19.57 14.49 10.55
C LYS A 87 19.09 15.64 11.42
N GLU A 88 17.89 15.54 11.99
CA GLU A 88 17.36 16.54 12.92
C GLU A 88 18.17 16.63 14.21
N LEU A 89 18.64 15.49 14.74
CA LEU A 89 19.48 15.45 15.95
C LEU A 89 20.91 16.00 15.76
N ILE A 90 21.37 16.16 14.52
CA ILE A 90 22.70 16.68 14.18
C ILE A 90 22.63 18.20 13.88
N LYS A 91 21.43 18.77 13.74
CA LYS A 91 21.20 20.22 13.68
C LYS A 91 21.09 20.80 15.09
#